data_AF-A0A453JE22-F1
#
_entry.id   AF-A0A453JE22-F1
#
_cell.length_a   1.000
_cell.length_b   1.000
_cell.length_c   1.000
_cell.angle_alpha   90.00
_cell.angle_beta   90.00
_cell.angle_gamma   90.00
#
_symmetry.space_group_name_H-M   'P 1'
#
loop_
_entity.id
_entity.type
_entity.pdbx_description
1 polymer ?
#
loop_
_entity_poly.entity_id
_entity_poly.type
_entity_poly.pdbx_seq_one_letter_code
_entity_poly.pdbx_strand_id
1 'polypeptide(L)'
;EMVKNGEFIYKFDPTKKGRFGILQRYEKDEKTIRWFELPNCFIFHNANAWEEGDEVVLITCRLENPDLDKVNGTQNEKLENFGNELYEMRFNMKTGAASQKQLSVAAVDFPRVNESYTGRKQRYVYCTILDSIAKVTGIIKFDLHAEPESGKKQLEVGGNVMGIYDLGPGRFGSEAVFVPKEPGVSGEEDDGYLIFFVHDENTGKSEVNVIDAKTMSPDPVAVVELPNRVPYGFHAFFVNEEQLVHQQAEV
;
A
#
# COMPACT_ATOMS: atom_id res chain seq x y z
N GLU A 1 -7.66 -26.49 -18.60
CA GLU A 1 -8.91 -26.88 -17.92
C GLU A 1 -9.49 -25.74 -17.10
N MET A 2 -8.72 -25.02 -16.28
CA MET A 2 -9.17 -23.86 -15.47
C MET A 2 -10.02 -22.82 -16.24
N VAL A 3 -9.55 -22.31 -17.37
CA VAL A 3 -10.32 -21.37 -18.23
C VAL A 3 -11.63 -21.96 -18.74
N LYS A 4 -11.67 -23.29 -18.99
CA LYS A 4 -12.89 -23.99 -19.43
C LYS A 4 -13.88 -24.22 -18.28
N ASN A 5 -13.40 -24.19 -17.04
CA ASN A 5 -14.19 -24.42 -15.83
C ASN A 5 -14.62 -23.12 -15.14
N GLY A 6 -14.26 -21.95 -15.67
CA GLY A 6 -14.54 -20.64 -15.05
C GLY A 6 -13.73 -20.36 -13.78
N GLU A 7 -12.64 -21.11 -13.55
CA GLU A 7 -11.72 -20.90 -12.43
C GLU A 7 -10.76 -19.75 -12.74
N PHE A 8 -10.29 -19.04 -11.69
CA PHE A 8 -9.32 -17.97 -11.87
C PHE A 8 -8.03 -18.52 -12.51
N ILE A 9 -7.40 -17.74 -13.39
CA ILE A 9 -6.26 -18.23 -14.20
C ILE A 9 -4.99 -18.50 -13.37
N TYR A 10 -4.94 -18.02 -12.13
CA TYR A 10 -3.87 -18.25 -11.18
C TYR A 10 -4.41 -18.97 -9.95
N LYS A 11 -3.61 -19.89 -9.41
CA LYS A 11 -3.87 -20.52 -8.11
C LYS A 11 -2.70 -20.25 -7.17
N PHE A 12 -3.02 -20.02 -5.91
CA PHE A 12 -2.03 -19.95 -4.87
C PHE A 12 -1.56 -21.36 -4.50
N ASP A 13 -0.26 -21.59 -4.49
CA ASP A 13 0.33 -22.86 -4.05
C ASP A 13 0.97 -22.67 -2.67
N PRO A 14 0.29 -23.11 -1.58
CA PRO A 14 0.78 -22.94 -0.22
C PRO A 14 2.02 -23.79 0.08
N THR A 15 2.39 -24.72 -0.80
CA THR A 15 3.57 -25.59 -0.62
C THR A 15 4.88 -24.92 -1.07
N LYS A 16 4.82 -23.77 -1.75
CA LYS A 16 5.98 -23.07 -2.29
C LYS A 16 6.50 -22.00 -1.32
N LYS A 17 7.80 -21.72 -1.36
CA LYS A 17 8.36 -20.55 -0.66
C LYS A 17 8.17 -19.28 -1.50
N GLY A 18 8.14 -18.13 -0.84
CA GLY A 18 8.27 -16.84 -1.51
C GLY A 18 9.70 -16.68 -2.05
N ARG A 19 9.85 -16.34 -3.33
CA ARG A 19 11.15 -16.13 -3.98
C ARG A 19 11.31 -14.67 -4.37
N PHE A 20 12.40 -14.06 -3.92
CA PHE A 20 12.71 -12.65 -4.15
C PHE A 20 14.00 -12.56 -4.96
N GLY A 21 13.92 -11.96 -6.15
CA GLY A 21 15.07 -11.77 -7.03
C GLY A 21 15.56 -10.33 -6.93
N ILE A 22 16.83 -10.14 -6.58
CA ILE A 22 17.48 -8.84 -6.61
C ILE A 22 18.40 -8.80 -7.83
N LEU A 23 18.04 -7.94 -8.78
CA LEU A 23 18.81 -7.63 -9.98
C LEU A 23 19.43 -6.24 -9.84
N GLN A 24 20.73 -6.13 -10.12
CA GLN A 24 21.39 -4.83 -10.15
C GLN A 24 20.81 -3.99 -11.30
N ARG A 25 20.40 -2.75 -11.01
CA ARG A 25 19.56 -1.91 -11.88
C ARG A 25 20.09 -1.73 -13.31
N TYR A 26 21.41 -1.77 -13.49
CA TYR A 26 22.07 -1.50 -14.78
C TYR A 26 22.66 -2.75 -15.45
N GLU A 27 22.33 -3.94 -14.94
CA GLU A 27 22.72 -5.19 -15.58
C GLU A 27 22.00 -5.38 -16.90
N LYS A 28 22.67 -6.07 -17.83
CA LYS A 28 22.16 -6.29 -19.19
C LYS A 28 21.36 -7.58 -19.34
N ASP A 29 21.53 -8.51 -18.41
CA ASP A 29 20.85 -9.79 -18.41
C ASP A 29 20.62 -10.29 -16.97
N GLU A 30 19.89 -11.40 -16.84
CA GLU A 30 19.43 -11.98 -15.58
C GLU A 30 20.49 -12.77 -14.82
N LYS A 31 21.72 -12.91 -15.34
CA LYS A 31 22.71 -13.84 -14.76
C LYS A 31 23.19 -13.44 -13.37
N THR A 32 23.06 -12.16 -13.04
CA THR A 32 23.48 -11.59 -11.75
C THR A 32 22.33 -11.51 -10.74
N ILE A 33 21.13 -12.02 -11.08
CA ILE A 33 20.03 -12.08 -10.12
C ILE A 33 20.46 -12.93 -8.92
N ARG A 34 20.39 -12.32 -7.74
CA ARG A 34 20.48 -13.04 -6.49
C ARG A 34 19.08 -13.39 -6.00
N TRP A 35 18.84 -14.68 -5.81
CA TRP A 35 17.57 -15.19 -5.29
C TRP A 35 17.63 -15.40 -3.78
N PHE A 36 16.61 -14.91 -3.09
CA PHE A 36 16.37 -15.12 -1.67
C PHE A 36 15.06 -15.88 -1.49
N GLU A 37 14.96 -16.61 -0.37
CA GLU A 37 13.75 -17.33 0.00
C GLU A 37 13.26 -16.85 1.37
N LEU A 38 11.95 -16.61 1.45
CA LEU A 38 11.23 -16.37 2.70
C LEU A 38 10.07 -17.39 2.80
N PRO A 39 9.42 -17.51 3.97
CA PRO A 39 8.18 -18.27 4.09
C PRO A 39 7.17 -17.92 3.00
N ASN A 40 6.26 -18.86 2.73
CA ASN A 40 5.20 -18.68 1.74
C ASN A 40 4.40 -17.40 2.03
N CYS A 41 4.24 -16.56 1.01
CA CYS A 41 3.41 -15.37 1.07
C CYS A 41 2.98 -14.94 -0.33
N PHE A 42 1.95 -14.11 -0.41
CA PHE A 42 1.56 -13.42 -1.63
C PHE A 42 1.66 -11.91 -1.41
N ILE A 43 2.10 -11.15 -2.42
CA ILE A 43 2.22 -9.70 -2.36
C ILE A 43 1.51 -9.11 -3.57
N PHE A 44 0.56 -8.21 -3.34
CA PHE A 44 0.01 -7.36 -4.41
C PHE A 44 0.80 -6.07 -4.54
N HIS A 45 1.01 -5.36 -3.43
CA HIS A 45 1.54 -4.00 -3.45
C HIS A 45 2.74 -3.84 -2.52
N ASN A 46 3.71 -3.08 -3.02
CA ASN A 46 4.93 -2.70 -2.31
C ASN A 46 4.87 -1.20 -2.00
N ALA A 47 5.27 -0.81 -0.80
CA ALA A 47 5.33 0.60 -0.41
C ALA A 47 6.58 1.28 -0.99
N ASN A 48 7.76 0.70 -0.70
CA ASN A 48 9.05 1.21 -1.14
C ASN A 48 10.14 0.16 -0.92
N ALA A 49 11.30 0.34 -1.56
CA ALA A 49 12.50 -0.45 -1.30
C ALA A 49 13.74 0.43 -1.36
N TRP A 50 14.78 0.10 -0.59
CA TRP A 50 16.05 0.83 -0.58
C TRP A 50 17.23 -0.04 -0.14
N GLU A 51 18.44 0.48 -0.33
CA GLU A 51 19.68 -0.12 0.15
C GLU A 51 20.08 0.44 1.52
N GLU A 52 20.44 -0.44 2.45
CA GLU A 52 20.98 -0.08 3.78
C GLU A 52 22.20 -0.95 4.09
N GLY A 53 23.39 -0.41 3.81
CA GLY A 53 24.64 -1.15 3.94
C GLY A 53 24.69 -2.33 2.95
N ASP A 54 24.88 -3.55 3.48
CA ASP A 54 24.89 -4.78 2.69
C ASP A 54 23.48 -5.35 2.45
N GLU A 55 22.41 -4.64 2.84
CA GLU A 55 21.03 -5.14 2.75
C GLU A 55 20.18 -4.35 1.77
N VAL A 56 19.26 -5.05 1.09
CA VAL A 56 18.09 -4.43 0.47
C VAL A 56 16.91 -4.60 1.40
N VAL A 57 16.22 -3.50 1.69
CA VAL A 57 15.01 -3.45 2.51
C VAL A 57 13.81 -3.25 1.60
N LEU A 58 12.76 -4.03 1.82
CA LEU A 58 11.48 -3.93 1.11
C LEU A 58 10.36 -3.75 2.14
N ILE A 59 9.55 -2.72 1.95
CA ILE A 59 8.31 -2.53 2.71
C ILE A 59 7.14 -2.90 1.81
N THR A 60 6.30 -3.82 2.26
CA THR A 60 5.27 -4.43 1.42
C THR A 60 4.05 -4.85 2.23
N CYS A 61 2.87 -4.87 1.58
CA CYS A 61 1.71 -5.55 2.13
C CYS A 61 1.71 -6.99 1.62
N ARG A 62 1.73 -7.96 2.54
CA ARG A 62 1.72 -9.39 2.20
C ARG A 62 0.50 -10.09 2.78
N LEU A 63 0.10 -11.17 2.12
CA LEU A 63 -0.96 -12.08 2.53
C LEU A 63 -0.36 -13.43 2.88
N GLU A 64 -0.99 -14.09 3.84
CA GLU A 64 -0.75 -15.49 4.16
C GLU A 64 -1.87 -16.36 3.56
N ASN A 65 -1.50 -17.32 2.71
CA ASN A 65 -2.42 -18.30 2.13
C ASN A 65 -3.71 -17.74 1.50
N PRO A 66 -3.65 -16.76 0.56
CA PRO A 66 -4.85 -16.21 -0.03
C PRO A 66 -5.58 -17.22 -0.93
N ASP A 67 -6.92 -17.19 -0.85
CA ASP A 67 -7.79 -17.83 -1.81
C ASP A 67 -8.06 -16.87 -2.97
N LEU A 68 -7.29 -17.02 -4.05
CA LEU A 68 -7.35 -16.11 -5.21
C LEU A 68 -8.67 -16.21 -5.99
N ASP A 69 -9.41 -17.32 -5.88
CA ASP A 69 -10.73 -17.43 -6.52
C ASP A 69 -11.74 -16.48 -5.85
N LYS A 70 -11.58 -16.21 -4.54
CA LYS A 70 -12.35 -15.17 -3.82
C LYS A 70 -11.92 -13.75 -4.15
N VAL A 71 -10.73 -13.57 -4.73
CA VAL A 71 -10.20 -12.26 -5.11
C VAL A 71 -10.78 -11.74 -6.43
N ASN A 72 -11.38 -12.62 -7.24
CA ASN A 72 -11.86 -12.32 -8.60
C ASN A 72 -13.13 -11.44 -8.69
N GLY A 73 -13.47 -10.69 -7.63
CA GLY A 73 -14.51 -9.64 -7.66
C GLY A 73 -15.95 -10.12 -7.92
N THR A 74 -16.21 -11.42 -8.00
CA THR A 74 -17.53 -11.99 -8.26
C THR A 74 -18.39 -12.15 -7.01
N GLN A 75 -17.82 -11.97 -5.81
CA GLN A 75 -18.52 -12.20 -4.56
C GLN A 75 -18.53 -10.94 -3.68
N ASN A 76 -19.73 -10.49 -3.31
CA ASN A 76 -20.02 -9.44 -2.32
C ASN A 76 -19.78 -9.91 -0.86
N GLU A 77 -18.95 -10.92 -0.67
CA GLU A 77 -18.72 -11.49 0.65
C GLU A 77 -17.76 -10.59 1.42
N LYS A 78 -18.14 -10.22 2.64
CA LYS A 78 -17.19 -9.69 3.62
C LYS A 78 -16.04 -10.68 3.68
N LEU A 79 -14.82 -10.20 3.46
CA LEU A 79 -13.65 -11.05 3.51
C LEU A 79 -13.32 -11.26 4.98
N GLU A 80 -14.00 -12.22 5.60
CA GLU A 80 -13.51 -12.81 6.83
C GLU A 80 -12.09 -13.29 6.55
N ASN A 81 -11.11 -12.62 7.16
CA ASN A 81 -9.67 -12.91 7.07
C ASN A 81 -8.94 -12.45 5.79
N PHE A 82 -9.14 -11.21 5.33
CA PHE A 82 -8.14 -10.56 4.46
C PHE A 82 -6.89 -10.24 5.29
N GLY A 83 -6.02 -11.26 5.43
CA GLY A 83 -4.79 -11.24 6.24
C GLY A 83 -3.67 -10.37 5.67
N ASN A 84 -4.01 -9.25 5.04
CA ASN A 84 -3.05 -8.31 4.46
C ASN A 84 -2.45 -7.49 5.57
N GLU A 85 -1.13 -7.61 5.70
CA GLU A 85 -0.36 -7.03 6.77
C GLU A 85 0.85 -6.31 6.16
N LEU A 86 1.21 -5.17 6.73
CA LEU A 86 2.43 -4.46 6.37
C LEU A 86 3.64 -5.20 6.96
N TYR A 87 4.66 -5.45 6.14
CA TYR A 87 5.90 -6.13 6.52
C TYR A 87 7.12 -5.35 6.05
N GLU A 88 8.18 -5.45 6.85
CA GLU A 88 9.55 -5.17 6.43
C GLU A 88 10.24 -6.49 6.09
N MET A 89 10.84 -6.58 4.90
CA MET A 89 11.66 -7.69 4.47
C MET A 89 13.08 -7.20 4.22
N ARG A 90 14.08 -7.96 4.68
CA ARG A 90 15.50 -7.64 4.52
C ARG A 90 16.23 -8.74 3.81
N PHE A 91 17.10 -8.37 2.88
CA PHE A 91 17.88 -9.29 2.04
C PHE A 91 19.34 -8.91 2.09
N ASN A 92 20.16 -9.72 2.76
CA ASN A 92 21.58 -9.44 2.91
C ASN A 92 22.37 -9.91 1.68
N MET A 93 22.86 -8.94 0.91
CA MET A 93 23.62 -9.11 -0.33
C MET A 93 25.05 -9.61 -0.10
N LYS A 94 25.49 -9.83 1.13
CA LYS A 94 26.78 -10.47 1.44
C LYS A 94 26.58 -11.90 1.89
N THR A 95 25.81 -12.10 2.96
CA THR A 95 25.63 -13.41 3.61
C THR A 95 24.59 -14.30 2.93
N GLY A 96 23.64 -13.70 2.21
CA GLY A 96 22.51 -14.43 1.61
C GLY A 96 21.36 -14.68 2.57
N ALA A 97 21.44 -14.14 3.79
CA ALA A 97 20.34 -14.20 4.74
C ALA A 97 19.15 -13.35 4.25
N ALA A 98 17.95 -13.83 4.53
CA ALA A 98 16.71 -13.07 4.35
C ALA A 98 15.88 -13.15 5.63
N SER A 99 15.20 -12.06 5.98
CA SER A 99 14.30 -12.00 7.11
C SER A 99 13.05 -11.17 6.79
N GLN A 100 12.01 -11.35 7.61
CA GLN A 100 10.80 -10.56 7.53
C GLN A 100 10.30 -10.22 8.95
N LYS A 101 9.77 -9.00 9.11
CA LYS A 101 9.22 -8.45 10.36
C LYS A 101 7.84 -7.90 10.08
N GLN A 102 6.85 -8.34 10.84
CA GLN A 102 5.49 -7.80 10.79
C GLN A 102 5.47 -6.38 11.36
N LEU A 103 4.80 -5.46 10.67
CA LEU A 103 4.66 -4.05 11.06
C LEU A 103 3.22 -3.68 11.40
N SER A 104 2.22 -4.43 10.94
CA SER A 104 0.82 -4.16 11.27
C SER A 104 0.06 -5.46 11.53
N VAL A 105 -1.07 -5.35 12.23
CA VAL A 105 -2.12 -6.37 12.15
C VAL A 105 -2.80 -6.32 10.77
N ALA A 106 -3.66 -7.29 10.51
CA ALA A 106 -4.34 -7.47 9.23
C ALA A 106 -5.27 -6.30 8.81
N ALA A 107 -5.78 -6.40 7.58
CA ALA A 107 -6.70 -5.50 6.92
C ALA A 107 -6.09 -4.20 6.37
N VAL A 108 -4.80 -4.19 6.01
CA VAL A 108 -4.14 -3.05 5.36
C VAL A 108 -3.53 -3.38 4.00
N ASP A 109 -3.76 -2.52 3.00
CA ASP A 109 -3.16 -2.64 1.65
C ASP A 109 -3.07 -1.27 0.97
N PHE A 110 -2.69 -1.24 -0.31
CA PHE A 110 -2.44 -0.04 -1.12
C PHE A 110 -1.51 0.93 -0.40
N PRO A 111 -0.28 0.48 -0.05
CA PRO A 111 0.66 1.30 0.66
C PRO A 111 1.17 2.43 -0.23
N ARG A 112 1.25 3.63 0.33
CA ARG A 112 1.76 4.84 -0.30
C ARG A 112 2.81 5.48 0.58
N VAL A 113 3.72 6.19 -0.06
CA VAL A 113 4.80 6.95 0.57
C VAL A 113 4.87 8.32 -0.10
N ASN A 114 5.64 9.24 0.47
CA ASN A 114 6.10 10.41 -0.26
C ASN A 114 7.00 9.95 -1.42
N GLU A 115 6.54 10.10 -2.66
CA GLU A 115 7.23 9.60 -3.86
C GLU A 115 8.60 10.26 -4.10
N SER A 116 8.88 11.39 -3.44
CA SER A 116 10.24 11.98 -3.40
C SER A 116 11.28 11.03 -2.76
N TYR A 117 10.82 10.03 -2.00
CA TYR A 117 11.61 9.01 -1.33
C TYR A 117 11.57 7.65 -2.04
N THR A 118 10.97 7.52 -3.22
CA THR A 118 11.00 6.26 -3.98
C THR A 118 12.44 5.79 -4.20
N GLY A 119 12.73 4.54 -3.82
CA GLY A 119 14.09 3.99 -3.89
C GLY A 119 15.04 4.42 -2.76
N ARG A 120 14.56 5.22 -1.80
CA ARG A 120 15.33 5.77 -0.68
C ARG A 120 14.71 5.34 0.65
N LYS A 121 15.51 5.35 1.71
CA LYS A 121 15.01 5.11 3.07
C LYS A 121 13.97 6.18 3.41
N GLN A 122 12.81 5.73 3.86
CA GLN A 122 11.66 6.55 4.26
C GLN A 122 11.19 6.14 5.65
N ARG A 123 10.50 7.04 6.34
CA ARG A 123 9.93 6.84 7.67
C ARG A 123 8.42 6.57 7.67
N TYR A 124 7.64 7.23 6.83
CA TYR A 124 6.18 7.14 6.87
C TYR A 124 5.57 6.35 5.72
N VAL A 125 4.65 5.44 6.07
CA VAL A 125 3.82 4.69 5.13
C VAL A 125 2.36 4.96 5.43
N TYR A 126 1.58 5.19 4.39
CA TYR A 126 0.13 5.32 4.45
C TYR A 126 -0.51 4.12 3.78
N CYS A 127 -1.35 3.37 4.48
CA CYS A 127 -2.11 2.27 3.88
C CYS A 127 -3.60 2.59 3.94
N THR A 128 -4.35 1.98 3.04
CA THR A 128 -5.80 1.86 3.16
C THR A 128 -6.17 0.78 4.17
N ILE A 129 -7.30 0.96 4.86
CA ILE A 129 -7.95 -0.06 5.68
C ILE A 129 -9.05 -0.70 4.85
N LEU A 130 -9.06 -2.03 4.75
CA LEU A 130 -9.99 -2.78 3.88
C LEU A 130 -11.09 -3.47 4.69
N ASP A 131 -12.35 -3.31 4.28
CA ASP A 131 -13.48 -4.19 4.69
C ASP A 131 -13.68 -5.33 3.68
N SER A 132 -13.40 -5.07 2.41
CA SER A 132 -13.24 -6.08 1.36
C SER A 132 -12.26 -5.59 0.29
N ILE A 133 -11.90 -6.42 -0.70
CA ILE A 133 -10.94 -6.09 -1.77
C ILE A 133 -11.23 -4.75 -2.45
N ALA A 134 -12.51 -4.41 -2.60
CA ALA A 134 -12.93 -3.20 -3.30
C ALA A 134 -13.44 -2.09 -2.36
N LYS A 135 -13.50 -2.32 -1.04
CA LYS A 135 -14.12 -1.41 -0.07
C LYS A 135 -13.11 -0.96 0.98
N VAL A 136 -12.52 0.20 0.73
CA VAL A 136 -11.65 0.91 1.68
C VAL A 136 -12.52 1.63 2.72
N THR A 137 -12.30 1.42 4.01
CA THR A 137 -13.05 2.06 5.11
C THR A 137 -12.27 3.18 5.80
N GLY A 138 -10.98 3.30 5.53
CA GLY A 138 -10.16 4.33 6.15
C GLY A 138 -8.73 4.34 5.63
N ILE A 139 -7.93 5.23 6.19
CA ILE A 139 -6.49 5.35 5.91
C ILE A 139 -5.75 5.32 7.23
N ILE A 140 -4.63 4.60 7.26
CA ILE A 140 -3.78 4.45 8.43
C ILE A 140 -2.36 4.90 8.11
N LYS A 141 -1.74 5.62 9.05
CA LYS A 141 -0.36 6.09 8.96
C LYS A 141 0.54 5.30 9.90
N PHE A 142 1.65 4.80 9.36
CA PHE A 142 2.70 4.10 10.09
C PHE A 142 3.99 4.94 10.16
N ASP A 143 4.68 4.88 11.29
CA ASP A 143 6.05 5.38 11.49
C ASP A 143 7.00 4.17 11.60
N LEU A 144 7.81 3.94 10.57
CA LEU A 144 8.76 2.82 10.50
C LEU A 144 9.95 2.94 11.45
N HIS A 145 10.16 4.10 12.07
CA HIS A 145 11.18 4.27 13.11
C HIS A 145 10.67 3.90 14.51
N ALA A 146 9.36 3.75 14.67
CA ALA A 146 8.75 3.27 15.90
C ALA A 146 8.57 1.75 15.86
N GLU A 147 8.67 1.10 17.01
CA GLU A 147 8.45 -0.34 17.11
C GLU A 147 6.94 -0.66 17.11
N PRO A 148 6.50 -1.68 16.35
CA PRO A 148 5.13 -2.17 16.44
C PRO A 148 4.79 -2.65 17.86
N GLU A 149 3.60 -2.30 18.33
CA GLU A 149 3.14 -2.73 19.65
C GLU A 149 2.76 -4.21 19.62
N SER A 150 3.36 -5.00 20.51
CA SER A 150 3.14 -6.45 20.57
C SER A 150 1.74 -6.78 21.12
N GLY A 151 1.06 -7.76 20.52
CA GLY A 151 -0.20 -8.29 21.05
C GLY A 151 -1.46 -7.53 20.61
N LYS A 152 -1.34 -6.50 19.76
CA LYS A 152 -2.50 -5.89 19.09
C LYS A 152 -3.24 -6.93 18.25
N LYS A 153 -4.58 -6.86 18.27
CA LYS A 153 -5.47 -7.72 17.46
C LYS A 153 -6.30 -6.93 16.46
N GLN A 154 -6.28 -5.60 16.57
CA GLN A 154 -7.06 -4.67 15.76
C GLN A 154 -6.24 -3.41 15.49
N LEU A 155 -6.61 -2.69 14.43
CA LEU A 155 -5.94 -1.46 14.03
C LEU A 155 -6.31 -0.33 15.00
N GLU A 156 -5.33 0.11 15.78
CA GLU A 156 -5.48 1.17 16.79
C GLU A 156 -4.20 2.02 16.82
N VAL A 157 -4.36 3.31 17.10
CA VAL A 157 -3.25 4.24 17.32
C VAL A 157 -2.38 3.76 18.49
N GLY A 158 -1.06 3.90 18.37
CA GLY A 158 -0.06 3.46 19.35
C GLY A 158 1.01 2.56 18.76
N GLY A 159 2.18 2.51 19.40
CA GLY A 159 3.37 1.89 18.82
C GLY A 159 3.80 2.62 17.56
N ASN A 160 3.85 1.90 16.44
CA ASN A 160 4.16 2.46 15.12
C ASN A 160 2.95 3.03 14.37
N VAL A 161 1.74 2.91 14.89
CA VAL A 161 0.53 3.49 14.27
C VAL A 161 0.33 4.91 14.78
N MET A 162 0.48 5.88 13.90
CA MET A 162 0.46 7.31 14.22
C MET A 162 -0.94 7.92 14.19
N GLY A 163 -1.82 7.39 13.34
CA GLY A 163 -3.15 7.95 13.13
C GLY A 163 -3.99 7.09 12.20
N ILE A 164 -5.30 7.16 12.39
CA ILE A 164 -6.30 6.48 11.57
C ILE A 164 -7.36 7.51 11.18
N TYR A 165 -7.60 7.64 9.88
CA TYR A 165 -8.71 8.39 9.32
C TYR A 165 -9.83 7.42 8.95
N ASP A 166 -10.90 7.41 9.75
CA ASP A 166 -12.09 6.58 9.53
C ASP A 166 -13.10 7.33 8.64
N LEU A 167 -13.57 6.69 7.57
CA LEU A 167 -14.58 7.27 6.67
C LEU A 167 -15.97 7.29 7.28
N GLY A 168 -16.20 6.48 8.30
CA GLY A 168 -17.50 6.26 8.92
C GLY A 168 -18.37 5.26 8.15
N PRO A 169 -19.51 4.89 8.74
CA PRO A 169 -20.35 3.80 8.24
C PRO A 169 -20.97 4.10 6.87
N GLY A 170 -20.90 3.12 5.96
CA GLY A 170 -21.49 3.20 4.62
C GLY A 170 -20.72 4.09 3.63
N ARG A 171 -19.54 4.58 4.01
CA ARG A 171 -18.66 5.37 3.15
C ARG A 171 -17.41 4.57 2.83
N PHE A 172 -17.05 4.57 1.55
CA PHE A 172 -15.95 3.76 1.04
C PHE A 172 -15.00 4.59 0.18
N GLY A 173 -13.71 4.46 0.45
CA GLY A 173 -12.65 5.21 -0.17
C GLY A 173 -12.05 4.51 -1.40
N SER A 174 -10.98 5.13 -1.91
CA SER A 174 -10.06 4.57 -2.88
C SER A 174 -8.64 4.57 -2.31
N GLU A 175 -7.67 4.04 -3.06
CA GLU A 175 -6.25 4.30 -2.78
C GLU A 175 -6.01 5.81 -2.66
N ALA A 176 -5.29 6.21 -1.62
CA ALA A 176 -4.86 7.58 -1.45
C ALA A 176 -3.64 7.90 -2.30
N VAL A 177 -3.43 9.17 -2.63
CA VAL A 177 -2.16 9.67 -3.15
C VAL A 177 -1.59 10.66 -2.16
N PHE A 178 -0.29 10.52 -1.85
CA PHE A 178 0.42 11.51 -1.06
C PHE A 178 0.91 12.62 -1.98
N VAL A 179 0.57 13.86 -1.62
CA VAL A 179 1.02 15.06 -2.32
C VAL A 179 1.83 15.91 -1.34
N PRO A 180 3.16 16.03 -1.53
CA PRO A 180 3.97 16.87 -0.65
C PRO A 180 3.58 18.33 -0.79
N LYS A 181 3.65 19.08 0.30
CA LYS A 181 3.47 20.53 0.26
C LYS A 181 4.57 21.22 -0.54
N GLU A 182 5.80 20.75 -0.37
CA GLU A 182 6.98 21.15 -1.14
C GLU A 182 7.63 19.89 -1.73
N PRO A 183 7.80 19.77 -3.06
CA PRO A 183 8.44 18.62 -3.66
C PRO A 183 9.89 18.40 -3.16
N GLY A 184 10.30 17.14 -3.07
CA GLY A 184 11.67 16.77 -2.69
C GLY A 184 11.79 16.25 -1.25
N VAL A 185 13.01 16.31 -0.72
CA VAL A 185 13.40 15.64 0.55
C VAL A 185 14.00 16.60 1.59
N SER A 186 13.87 17.91 1.38
CA SER A 186 14.42 18.93 2.30
C SER A 186 13.49 19.27 3.46
N GLY A 187 12.18 19.01 3.32
CA GLY A 187 11.17 19.24 4.35
C GLY A 187 10.96 18.01 5.24
N GLU A 188 9.95 18.10 6.11
CA GLU A 188 9.45 16.93 6.83
C GLU A 188 8.79 15.97 5.84
N GLU A 189 9.11 14.68 5.94
CA GLU A 189 8.71 13.66 4.97
C GLU A 189 7.19 13.55 4.79
N ASP A 190 6.43 13.78 5.87
CA ASP A 190 4.97 13.71 5.93
C ASP A 190 4.27 15.08 5.83
N ASP A 191 5.01 16.16 5.55
CA ASP A 191 4.42 17.49 5.32
C ASP A 191 3.76 17.56 3.94
N GLY A 192 2.47 17.23 3.93
CA GLY A 192 1.67 17.14 2.73
C GLY A 192 0.25 16.67 3.01
N TYR A 193 -0.40 16.26 1.94
CA TYR A 193 -1.81 15.90 1.94
C TYR A 193 -2.01 14.49 1.40
N LEU A 194 -3.03 13.81 1.90
CA LEU A 194 -3.57 12.61 1.26
C LEU A 194 -4.83 12.99 0.52
N ILE A 195 -4.89 12.64 -0.77
CA ILE A 195 -6.02 12.90 -1.65
C ILE A 195 -6.60 11.57 -2.09
N PHE A 196 -7.92 11.40 -1.97
CA PHE A 196 -8.61 10.17 -2.36
C PHE A 196 -10.08 10.44 -2.67
N PHE A 197 -10.68 9.57 -3.48
CA PHE A 197 -12.13 9.56 -3.68
C PHE A 197 -12.84 8.86 -2.53
N VAL A 198 -14.03 9.34 -2.20
CA VAL A 198 -14.99 8.67 -1.30
C VAL A 198 -16.32 8.53 -2.02
N HIS A 199 -16.93 7.36 -1.89
CA HIS A 199 -18.30 7.09 -2.27
C HIS A 199 -19.13 6.83 -1.02
N ASP A 200 -20.18 7.64 -0.84
CA ASP A 200 -21.14 7.45 0.23
C ASP A 200 -22.32 6.61 -0.30
N GLU A 201 -22.39 5.34 0.08
CA GLU A 201 -23.49 4.44 -0.31
C GLU A 201 -24.81 4.84 0.36
N ASN A 202 -24.79 5.63 1.43
CA ASN A 202 -26.02 6.10 2.09
C ASN A 202 -26.75 7.14 1.24
N THR A 203 -26.01 7.96 0.49
CA THR A 203 -26.56 9.05 -0.34
C THR A 203 -26.38 8.83 -1.85
N GLY A 204 -25.55 7.87 -2.25
CA GLY A 204 -25.17 7.61 -3.64
C GLY A 204 -24.18 8.62 -4.21
N LYS A 205 -23.69 9.57 -3.41
CA LYS A 205 -22.78 10.64 -3.85
C LYS A 205 -21.32 10.19 -3.83
N SER A 206 -20.49 10.93 -4.55
CA SER A 206 -19.04 10.80 -4.50
C SER A 206 -18.38 12.16 -4.28
N GLU A 207 -17.23 12.14 -3.65
CA GLU A 207 -16.44 13.32 -3.30
C GLU A 207 -14.95 13.02 -3.42
N VAL A 208 -14.13 14.07 -3.50
CA VAL A 208 -12.68 14.00 -3.29
C VAL A 208 -12.38 14.60 -1.93
N ASN A 209 -11.73 13.82 -1.07
CA ASN A 209 -11.32 14.26 0.26
C ASN A 209 -9.83 14.56 0.25
N VAL A 210 -9.48 15.66 0.90
CA VAL A 210 -8.10 16.08 1.14
C VAL A 210 -7.91 16.14 2.65
N ILE A 211 -7.00 15.32 3.18
CA ILE A 211 -6.67 15.30 4.60
C ILE A 211 -5.20 15.66 4.79
N ASP A 212 -4.88 16.22 5.95
CA ASP A 212 -3.51 16.51 6.34
C ASP A 212 -2.79 15.21 6.73
N ALA A 213 -1.75 14.86 5.95
CA ALA A 213 -1.04 13.59 6.07
C ALA A 213 -0.17 13.51 7.34
N LYS A 214 0.15 14.65 7.94
CA LYS A 214 0.97 14.74 9.15
C LYS A 214 0.14 14.42 10.38
N THR A 215 -0.98 15.14 10.52
CA THR A 215 -1.86 15.11 11.68
C THR A 215 -2.87 13.97 11.66
N MET A 216 -3.23 13.46 10.48
CA MET A 216 -4.30 12.47 10.32
C MET A 216 -5.61 12.90 11.02
N SER A 217 -5.88 14.21 11.02
CA SER A 217 -7.08 14.81 11.62
C SER A 217 -8.36 14.16 11.09
N PRO A 218 -9.38 13.88 11.93
CA PRO A 218 -10.68 13.39 11.46
C PRO A 218 -11.43 14.44 10.63
N ASP A 219 -11.10 15.72 10.79
CA ASP A 219 -11.67 16.81 10.00
C ASP A 219 -10.83 17.00 8.72
N PRO A 220 -11.41 16.79 7.51
CA PRO A 220 -10.70 16.98 6.26
C PRO A 220 -10.36 18.46 6.02
N VAL A 221 -9.23 18.71 5.37
CA VAL A 221 -8.80 20.06 4.96
C VAL A 221 -9.73 20.60 3.88
N ALA A 222 -10.16 19.73 2.96
CA ALA A 222 -11.12 20.06 1.92
C ALA A 222 -11.93 18.82 1.51
N VAL A 223 -13.17 19.07 1.08
CA VAL A 223 -14.06 18.08 0.47
C VAL A 223 -14.62 18.70 -0.81
N VAL A 224 -14.46 18.00 -1.93
CA VAL A 224 -14.98 18.44 -3.24
C VAL A 224 -16.07 17.47 -3.68
N GLU A 225 -17.32 17.93 -3.64
CA GLU A 225 -18.45 17.12 -4.13
C GLU A 225 -18.36 16.91 -5.65
N LEU A 226 -18.61 15.67 -6.10
CA LEU A 226 -18.61 15.31 -7.51
C LEU A 226 -20.05 15.23 -8.05
N PRO A 227 -20.29 15.66 -9.30
CA PRO A 227 -21.63 15.64 -9.89
C PRO A 227 -22.13 14.24 -10.23
N ASN A 228 -21.25 13.24 -10.24
CA ASN A 228 -21.55 11.87 -10.59
C ASN A 228 -20.79 10.89 -9.70
N ARG A 229 -21.32 9.67 -9.60
CA ARG A 229 -20.67 8.58 -8.88
C ARG A 229 -19.34 8.21 -9.53
N VAL A 230 -18.30 8.10 -8.71
CA VAL A 230 -17.03 7.45 -9.05
C VAL A 230 -17.09 5.99 -8.59
N PRO A 231 -16.94 5.00 -9.49
CA PRO A 231 -16.89 3.59 -9.09
C PRO A 231 -15.69 3.28 -8.18
N TYR A 232 -15.75 2.15 -7.47
CA TYR A 232 -14.59 1.64 -6.74
C TYR A 232 -13.42 1.42 -7.70
N GLY A 233 -12.37 2.21 -7.51
CA GLY A 233 -11.15 2.17 -8.29
C GLY A 233 -10.08 1.31 -7.64
N PHE A 234 -8.94 1.19 -8.31
CA PHE A 234 -7.74 0.54 -7.80
C PHE A 234 -6.67 1.60 -7.55
N HIS A 235 -5.95 1.98 -8.61
CA HIS A 235 -4.79 2.84 -8.49
C HIS A 235 -5.07 4.30 -8.82
N ALA A 236 -4.32 5.18 -8.17
CA ALA A 236 -4.30 6.60 -8.42
C ALA A 236 -2.87 7.15 -8.54
N PHE A 237 -2.73 8.21 -9.33
CA PHE A 237 -1.49 8.96 -9.50
C PHE A 237 -1.81 10.45 -9.55
N PHE A 238 -0.93 11.26 -8.97
CA PHE A 238 -1.04 12.72 -9.00
C PHE A 238 0.02 13.28 -9.95
N VAL A 239 -0.40 14.17 -10.84
CA VAL A 239 0.51 14.90 -11.74
C VAL A 239 0.34 16.38 -11.47
N ASN A 240 1.41 17.06 -11.07
CA ASN A 240 1.38 18.50 -10.89
C ASN A 240 1.48 19.22 -12.25
N GLU A 241 1.22 20.53 -12.24
CA GLU A 241 1.25 21.35 -13.46
C GLU A 241 2.61 21.30 -14.18
N GLU A 242 3.71 21.37 -13.43
CA GLU A 242 5.06 21.33 -13.99
C GLU A 242 5.37 19.99 -14.69
N GLN A 243 4.97 18.87 -14.10
CA GLN A 243 5.10 17.53 -14.68
C GLN A 243 4.24 17.38 -15.94
N LEU A 244 3.02 17.92 -15.93
CA LEU A 244 2.14 17.92 -17.11
C LEU A 244 2.77 18.71 -18.27
N VAL A 245 3.35 19.88 -17.99
CA VAL A 245 4.04 20.70 -19.00
C VAL A 245 5.26 19.97 -19.55
N HIS A 246 6.08 19.35 -18.70
CA HIS A 246 7.26 18.59 -19.14
C HIS A 246 6.88 17.39 -20.03
N GLN A 247 5.80 16.66 -19.70
CA GLN A 247 5.34 15.55 -20.56
C GLN A 247 4.95 15.99 -21.97
N GLN A 248 4.43 17.22 -22.14
CA GLN A 248 4.06 17.73 -23.46
C GLN A 248 5.27 18.19 -24.29
N ALA A 249 6.41 18.49 -23.64
CA ALA A 249 7.62 18.95 -24.32
C ALA A 249 8.50 17.81 -24.86
N GLU A 250 8.27 16.57 -24.43
CA GLU A 250 8.99 15.37 -24.90
C GLU A 250 8.33 14.66 -26.10
N VAL A 251 7.22 15.22 -26.63
CA VAL A 251 6.50 14.74 -27.83
C VAL A 251 6.77 15.65 -29.01
#